data_AF-A0A850NVQ4-F1
#
_entry.id   AF-A0A850NVQ4-F1
#
_cell.length_a   1.000
_cell.length_b   1.000
_cell.length_c   1.000
_cell.angle_alpha   90.00
_cell.angle_beta   90.00
_cell.angle_gamma   90.00
#
_symmetry.space_group_name_H-M   'P 1'
#
loop_
_entity.id
_entity.type
_entity.pdbx_description
1 polymer ?
#
loop_
_entity_poly.entity_id
_entity_poly.type
_entity_poly.pdbx_seq_one_letter_code
_entity_poly.pdbx_strand_id
1 'polypeptide(L)'
;MTDPIRFLDLAAQQARLGPALRARVDAVFDHCAFVMGPEVAELESRLAAYCGAGHCVAVSSGTDALQIAMMAEGIGRGDAVFLPAFTYTATAEVPLVLGATPVFVDVRPDTFQIDTDHLRARIAETRVAGRLRPRAIVGVDL
;
A
#
# COMPACT_ATOMS: atom_id res chain seq x y z
N MET A 1 -9.13 -40.18 3.33
CA MET A 1 -9.08 -38.78 3.79
C MET A 1 -9.04 -37.92 2.55
N THR A 2 -9.95 -36.97 2.40
CA THR A 2 -9.93 -35.99 1.30
C THR A 2 -8.83 -34.97 1.55
N ASP A 3 -8.08 -34.59 0.52
CA ASP A 3 -7.12 -33.50 0.62
C ASP A 3 -7.85 -32.19 0.99
N PRO A 4 -7.32 -31.41 1.94
CA PRO A 4 -7.95 -30.17 2.35
C PRO A 4 -7.89 -29.12 1.23
N ILE A 5 -9.03 -28.45 0.99
CA ILE A 5 -9.08 -27.31 0.07
C ILE A 5 -8.26 -26.16 0.67
N ARG A 6 -7.24 -25.70 -0.06
CA ARG A 6 -6.36 -24.62 0.38
C ARG A 6 -7.04 -23.26 0.19
N PHE A 7 -6.91 -22.38 1.19
CA PHE A 7 -7.42 -21.01 1.10
C PHE A 7 -6.69 -20.17 0.02
N LEU A 8 -5.37 -20.33 -0.09
CA LEU A 8 -4.54 -19.77 -1.17
C LEU A 8 -3.53 -20.82 -1.63
N ASP A 9 -3.64 -21.31 -2.87
CA ASP A 9 -2.78 -22.40 -3.37
C ASP A 9 -1.59 -21.89 -4.20
N LEU A 10 -0.56 -21.42 -3.49
CA LEU A 10 0.68 -20.98 -4.12
C LEU A 10 1.44 -22.12 -4.81
N ALA A 11 1.23 -23.38 -4.40
CA ALA A 11 1.89 -24.51 -5.05
C ALA A 11 1.33 -24.75 -6.46
N ALA A 12 0.01 -24.62 -6.64
CA ALA A 12 -0.62 -24.69 -7.96
C ALA A 12 -0.13 -23.55 -8.87
N GLN A 13 -0.02 -22.33 -8.33
CA GLN A 13 0.53 -21.20 -9.08
C GLN A 13 2.00 -21.45 -9.47
N GLN A 14 2.82 -21.95 -8.54
CA GLN A 14 4.23 -22.29 -8.77
C GLN A 14 4.38 -23.42 -9.81
N ALA A 15 3.52 -24.43 -9.78
CA ALA A 15 3.53 -25.50 -10.77
C ALA A 15 3.22 -24.96 -12.19
N ARG A 16 2.28 -24.02 -12.29
CA ARG A 16 1.87 -23.39 -13.56
C ARG A 16 2.94 -22.46 -14.13
N LEU A 17 3.56 -21.63 -13.31
CA LEU A 17 4.49 -20.57 -13.75
C LEU A 17 5.97 -20.93 -13.60
N GLY A 18 6.26 -22.04 -12.92
CA GLY A 18 7.60 -22.39 -12.44
C GLY A 18 8.71 -22.44 -13.48
N PRO A 19 8.51 -23.00 -14.70
CA PRO A 19 9.55 -22.96 -15.74
C PRO A 19 9.94 -21.54 -16.15
N ALA A 20 8.96 -20.65 -16.33
CA ALA A 20 9.20 -19.26 -16.70
C ALA A 20 9.84 -18.47 -15.55
N LEU A 21 9.40 -18.69 -14.30
CA LEU A 21 9.99 -18.05 -13.13
C LEU A 21 11.46 -18.47 -12.93
N ARG A 22 11.78 -19.76 -13.09
CA ARG A 22 13.15 -20.26 -12.97
C ARG A 22 14.09 -19.63 -13.99
N ALA A 23 13.70 -19.57 -15.26
CA ALA A 23 14.50 -18.91 -16.28
C ALA A 23 14.82 -17.44 -15.96
N ARG A 24 13.88 -16.72 -15.33
CA ARG A 24 14.09 -15.34 -14.89
C ARG A 24 15.01 -15.24 -13.66
N VAL A 25 14.90 -16.18 -12.73
CA VAL A 25 15.79 -16.26 -11.56
C VAL A 25 17.22 -16.60 -11.99
N ASP A 26 17.39 -17.56 -12.91
CA ASP A 26 18.70 -17.96 -13.43
C ASP A 26 19.38 -16.78 -14.14
N ALA A 27 18.64 -16.01 -14.94
CA ALA A 27 19.17 -14.79 -15.57
C ALA A 27 19.73 -13.79 -14.54
N VAL A 28 19.04 -13.60 -13.40
CA VAL A 28 19.53 -12.74 -12.30
C VAL A 28 20.84 -13.27 -11.70
N PHE A 29 20.96 -14.58 -11.54
CA PHE A 29 22.20 -15.21 -11.10
C PHE A 29 23.33 -15.08 -12.12
N ASP A 30 23.02 -15.12 -13.43
CA ASP A 30 24.03 -15.00 -14.48
C ASP A 30 24.68 -13.62 -14.50
N HIS A 31 23.90 -12.55 -14.29
CA HIS A 31 24.43 -11.17 -14.31
C HIS A 31 24.75 -10.59 -12.91
N CYS A 32 24.38 -11.28 -11.82
CA CYS A 32 24.68 -10.91 -10.43
C CYS A 32 24.25 -9.49 -9.97
N ALA A 33 23.32 -8.84 -10.67
CA ALA A 33 22.87 -7.49 -10.31
C ALA A 33 21.69 -7.57 -9.33
N PHE A 34 22.00 -7.99 -8.10
CA PHE A 34 20.99 -8.32 -7.07
C PHE A 34 20.26 -7.11 -6.48
N VAL A 35 20.79 -5.89 -6.66
CA VAL A 35 20.18 -4.64 -6.18
C VAL A 35 20.07 -3.69 -7.36
N MET A 36 18.85 -3.20 -7.63
CA MET A 36 18.55 -2.31 -8.76
C MET A 36 18.98 -2.88 -10.13
N GLY A 37 18.84 -4.19 -10.30
CA GLY A 37 19.08 -4.88 -11.58
C GLY A 37 18.07 -4.49 -12.67
N PRO A 38 18.30 -4.90 -13.93
CA PRO A 38 17.47 -4.53 -15.06
C PRO A 38 16.00 -4.98 -14.92
N GLU A 39 15.74 -6.07 -14.19
CA GLU A 39 14.41 -6.59 -13.90
C GLU A 39 13.55 -5.57 -13.12
N VAL A 40 14.17 -4.73 -12.29
CA VAL A 40 13.46 -3.70 -11.52
C VAL A 40 12.88 -2.65 -12.48
N ALA A 41 13.71 -2.12 -13.38
CA ALA A 41 13.28 -1.12 -14.36
C ALA A 41 12.25 -1.70 -15.34
N GLU A 42 12.41 -2.97 -15.74
CA GLU A 42 11.42 -3.67 -16.56
C GLU A 42 10.07 -3.76 -15.84
N LEU A 43 10.08 -4.17 -14.57
CA LEU A 43 8.87 -4.31 -13.76
C LEU A 43 8.18 -2.95 -13.57
N GLU A 44 8.92 -1.91 -13.20
CA GLU A 44 8.40 -0.55 -13.02
C GLU A 44 7.75 -0.03 -14.30
N SER A 45 8.40 -0.19 -15.45
CA SER A 45 7.83 0.24 -16.74
C SER A 45 6.51 -0.48 -17.04
N ARG A 46 6.47 -1.80 -16.82
CA ARG A 46 5.28 -2.62 -17.08
C ARG A 46 4.14 -2.31 -16.10
N LEU A 47 4.44 -2.08 -14.83
CA LEU A 47 3.46 -1.70 -13.82
C LEU A 47 2.92 -0.29 -14.04
N ALA A 48 3.77 0.66 -14.41
CA ALA A 48 3.33 2.01 -14.79
C ALA A 48 2.33 1.95 -15.95
N ALA A 49 2.64 1.17 -17.00
CA ALA A 49 1.73 0.96 -18.12
C ALA A 49 0.43 0.23 -17.71
N TYR A 50 0.52 -0.81 -16.89
CA TYR A 50 -0.64 -1.57 -16.42
C TYR A 50 -1.61 -0.72 -15.59
N CYS A 51 -1.08 0.10 -14.67
CA CYS A 51 -1.85 0.97 -13.81
C CYS A 51 -2.30 2.28 -14.50
N GLY A 52 -1.77 2.59 -15.70
CA GLY A 52 -2.00 3.87 -16.37
C GLY A 52 -1.34 5.07 -15.67
N ALA A 53 -0.32 4.83 -14.85
CA ALA A 53 0.41 5.88 -14.13
C ALA A 53 1.62 6.37 -14.94
N GLY A 54 2.02 7.63 -14.75
CA GLY A 54 3.21 8.19 -15.41
C GLY A 54 4.53 7.60 -14.89
N HIS A 55 4.53 7.12 -13.64
CA HIS A 55 5.71 6.55 -12.97
C HIS A 55 5.31 5.38 -12.08
N CYS A 56 6.23 4.44 -11.90
CA CYS A 56 6.18 3.40 -10.88
C CYS A 56 7.56 3.36 -10.20
N VAL A 57 7.56 3.23 -8.87
CA VAL A 57 8.78 3.10 -8.07
C VAL A 57 8.64 1.84 -7.23
N ALA A 58 9.47 0.85 -7.51
CA ALA A 58 9.51 -0.39 -6.75
C ALA A 58 10.20 -0.15 -5.41
N VAL A 59 9.59 -0.65 -4.33
CA VAL A 59 10.09 -0.52 -2.96
C VAL A 59 10.02 -1.85 -2.24
N SER A 60 10.50 -1.92 -1.00
CA SER A 60 10.63 -3.17 -0.26
C SER A 60 9.28 -3.79 0.16
N SER A 61 8.26 -2.97 0.39
CA SER A 61 6.95 -3.39 0.91
C SER A 61 5.87 -2.34 0.69
N GLY A 62 4.60 -2.73 0.91
CA GLY A 62 3.47 -1.78 0.90
C GLY A 62 3.52 -0.74 2.04
N THR A 63 4.09 -1.11 3.19
CA THR A 63 4.30 -0.17 4.31
C THR A 63 5.30 0.92 3.92
N ASP A 64 6.43 0.55 3.31
CA ASP A 64 7.42 1.50 2.81
C ASP A 64 6.83 2.40 1.72
N ALA A 65 5.99 1.85 0.83
CA ALA A 65 5.33 2.64 -0.22
C ALA A 65 4.49 3.78 0.37
N LEU A 66 3.67 3.48 1.40
CA LEU A 66 2.89 4.48 2.11
C LEU A 66 3.80 5.49 2.83
N GLN A 67 4.84 5.00 3.51
CA GLN A 67 5.74 5.85 4.30
C GLN A 67 6.52 6.82 3.42
N ILE A 68 7.11 6.34 2.31
CA ILE A 68 7.87 7.17 1.38
C ILE A 68 6.97 8.24 0.75
N ALA A 69 5.74 7.89 0.35
CA ALA A 69 4.79 8.84 -0.20
C ALA A 69 4.44 9.96 0.80
N MET A 70 4.22 9.62 2.07
CA MET A 70 3.93 10.61 3.12
C MET A 70 5.16 11.46 3.48
N MET A 71 6.36 10.87 3.50
CA MET A 71 7.61 11.60 3.70
C MET A 71 7.84 12.62 2.57
N ALA A 72 7.59 12.25 1.32
CA ALA A 72 7.69 13.14 0.17
C ALA A 72 6.73 14.35 0.26
N GLU A 73 5.54 14.16 0.85
CA GLU A 73 4.55 15.21 1.11
C GLU A 73 4.81 16.04 2.38
N GLY A 74 5.90 15.74 3.10
CA GLY A 74 6.29 16.42 4.34
C GLY A 74 5.32 16.19 5.50
N ILE A 75 4.62 15.05 5.51
CA ILE A 75 3.63 14.71 6.54
C ILE A 75 4.35 14.32 7.84
N GLY A 76 3.94 14.90 8.96
CA GLY A 76 4.51 14.57 10.26
C GLY A 76 3.79 15.25 11.42
N ARG A 77 4.57 15.66 12.44
CA ARG A 77 4.04 16.24 13.69
C ARG A 77 3.07 17.39 13.44
N GLY A 78 1.89 17.29 14.03
CA GLY A 78 0.82 18.28 13.91
C GLY A 78 -0.14 18.04 12.74
N ASP A 79 0.14 17.05 11.88
CA ASP A 79 -0.75 16.69 10.78
C ASP A 79 -1.76 15.60 11.16
N ALA A 80 -2.94 15.68 10.54
CA ALA A 80 -3.98 14.66 10.60
C ALA A 80 -4.05 13.89 9.28
N VAL A 81 -4.00 12.56 9.36
CA VAL A 81 -4.16 11.64 8.24
C VAL A 81 -5.44 10.83 8.42
N PHE A 82 -6.40 10.98 7.52
CA PHE A 82 -7.72 10.34 7.59
C PHE A 82 -7.68 8.97 6.92
N LEU A 83 -8.15 7.93 7.61
CA LEU A 83 -8.06 6.55 7.13
C LEU A 83 -9.16 5.66 7.73
N PRO A 84 -9.55 4.55 7.06
CA PRO A 84 -10.60 3.67 7.55
C PRO A 84 -10.19 2.98 8.86
N ALA A 85 -11.12 2.88 9.81
CA ALA A 85 -10.93 2.16 11.08
C ALA A 85 -10.80 0.64 10.87
N PHE A 86 -11.46 0.12 9.84
CA PHE A 86 -11.36 -1.27 9.42
C PHE A 86 -10.35 -1.35 8.27
N THR A 87 -9.13 -1.80 8.54
CA THR A 87 -8.04 -1.96 7.55
C THR A 87 -6.86 -2.74 8.16
N TYR A 88 -5.86 -3.07 7.35
CA TYR A 88 -4.58 -3.61 7.83
C TYR A 88 -3.75 -2.53 8.56
N THR A 89 -3.00 -2.95 9.58
CA THR A 89 -2.32 -2.07 10.56
C THR A 89 -1.37 -1.04 9.93
N ALA A 90 -0.71 -1.36 8.81
CA ALA A 90 0.23 -0.47 8.13
C ALA A 90 -0.39 0.90 7.82
N THR A 91 -1.68 0.94 7.49
CA THR A 91 -2.43 2.15 7.16
C THR A 91 -2.38 3.20 8.28
N ALA A 92 -2.46 2.77 9.55
CA ALA A 92 -2.44 3.65 10.72
C ALA A 92 -1.03 3.76 11.33
N GLU A 93 -0.21 2.71 11.22
CA GLU A 93 1.17 2.67 11.70
C GLU A 93 2.05 3.73 11.03
N VAL A 94 1.95 3.86 9.71
CA VAL A 94 2.82 4.77 8.94
C VAL A 94 2.68 6.24 9.39
N PRO A 95 1.46 6.83 9.48
CA PRO A 95 1.29 8.17 10.05
C PRO A 95 1.90 8.33 11.45
N LEU A 96 1.75 7.32 12.32
CA LEU A 96 2.28 7.35 13.68
C LEU A 96 3.81 7.36 13.70
N VAL A 97 4.46 6.52 12.87
CA VAL A 97 5.92 6.47 12.74
C VAL A 97 6.49 7.82 12.27
N LEU A 98 5.76 8.52 11.40
CA LEU A 98 6.15 9.87 10.93
C LEU A 98 5.79 10.99 11.93
N GLY A 99 5.14 10.66 13.04
CA GLY A 99 4.71 11.61 14.07
C GLY A 99 3.41 12.37 13.75
N ALA A 100 2.73 12.03 12.64
CA ALA A 100 1.39 12.51 12.36
C ALA A 100 0.35 11.76 13.21
N THR A 101 -0.88 12.28 13.23
CA THR A 101 -2.00 11.68 13.96
C THR A 101 -2.96 11.00 13.00
N PRO A 102 -3.16 9.67 13.09
CA PRO A 102 -4.22 8.99 12.36
C PRO A 102 -5.58 9.42 12.91
N VAL A 103 -6.48 9.81 12.02
CA VAL A 103 -7.87 10.13 12.32
C VAL A 103 -8.75 9.06 11.68
N PHE A 104 -9.26 8.17 12.51
CA PHE A 104 -10.11 7.08 12.04
C PHE A 104 -11.46 7.59 11.52
N VAL A 105 -11.84 7.01 10.40
CA VAL A 105 -13.13 7.17 9.72
C VAL A 105 -13.76 5.79 9.60
N ASP A 106 -15.06 5.70 9.78
CA ASP A 106 -15.78 4.43 9.65
C ASP A 106 -15.86 3.97 8.19
N VAL A 107 -16.24 2.71 7.98
CA VAL A 107 -16.44 2.12 6.66
C VAL A 107 -17.92 1.88 6.40
N ARG A 108 -18.30 1.81 5.12
CA ARG A 108 -19.66 1.40 4.76
C ARG A 108 -19.81 -0.12 4.91
N PRO A 109 -20.90 -0.63 5.51
CA PRO A 109 -21.05 -2.05 5.81
C PRO A 109 -21.27 -2.93 4.57
N ASP A 110 -21.63 -2.34 3.44
CA ASP A 110 -21.91 -3.03 2.17
C ASP A 110 -20.68 -3.20 1.29
N THR A 111 -19.66 -2.35 1.47
CA THR A 111 -18.47 -2.30 0.61
C THR A 111 -17.16 -2.38 1.38
N PHE A 112 -17.20 -2.19 2.71
CA PHE A 112 -16.04 -2.06 3.59
C PHE A 112 -15.08 -0.92 3.23
N GLN A 113 -15.43 -0.08 2.25
CA GLN A 113 -14.68 1.11 1.88
C GLN A 113 -14.97 2.26 2.84
N ILE A 114 -14.04 3.22 2.94
CA ILE A 114 -14.18 4.41 3.79
C ILE A 114 -15.50 5.16 3.54
N ASP A 115 -16.25 5.47 4.59
CA ASP A 115 -17.48 6.25 4.51
C ASP A 115 -17.16 7.73 4.24
N THR A 116 -17.57 8.23 3.08
CA THR A 116 -17.30 9.60 2.64
C THR A 116 -18.05 10.66 3.44
N ASP A 117 -19.21 10.35 4.00
CA ASP A 117 -19.99 11.31 4.80
C ASP A 117 -19.36 11.45 6.19
N HIS A 118 -18.99 10.32 6.80
CA HIS A 118 -18.23 10.34 8.04
C HIS A 118 -16.86 10.99 7.86
N LEU A 119 -16.16 10.75 6.74
CA LEU A 119 -14.91 11.43 6.40
C LEU A 119 -15.07 12.96 6.40
N ARG A 120 -16.13 13.49 5.77
CA ARG A 120 -16.41 14.93 5.76
C ARG A 120 -16.62 15.48 7.16
N ALA A 121 -17.38 14.77 8.01
CA ALA A 121 -17.59 15.16 9.40
C ALA A 121 -16.27 15.20 10.19
N ARG A 122 -15.44 14.16 10.08
CA ARG A 122 -14.15 14.08 10.78
C ARG A 122 -13.17 15.17 10.35
N ILE A 123 -13.13 15.51 9.06
CA ILE A 123 -12.34 16.64 8.57
C ILE A 123 -12.85 17.96 9.18
N ALA A 124 -14.16 18.18 9.23
CA ALA A 124 -14.74 19.40 9.81
C ALA A 124 -14.42 19.52 11.31
N GLU A 125 -14.61 18.44 12.08
CA GLU A 125 -14.29 18.38 13.51
C GLU A 125 -12.80 18.65 13.78
N THR A 126 -11.91 18.10 12.96
CA THR A 126 -10.46 18.33 13.06
C THR A 126 -10.12 19.81 12.86
N ARG A 127 -10.75 20.47 11.87
CA ARG A 127 -10.57 21.90 11.63
C ARG A 127 -11.08 22.75 12.79
N VAL A 128 -12.28 22.45 13.31
CA VAL A 128 -12.88 23.19 14.44
C VAL A 128 -12.03 23.06 15.70
N ALA A 129 -11.48 21.88 15.97
CA ALA A 129 -10.63 21.66 17.13
C ALA A 129 -9.32 22.47 17.08
N GLY A 130 -8.82 22.79 15.88
CA GLY A 130 -7.64 23.65 15.69
C GLY A 130 -6.31 23.09 16.22
N ARG A 131 -6.26 21.81 16.63
CA ARG A 131 -5.05 21.17 17.19
C ARG A 131 -4.18 20.49 16.15
N LEU A 132 -4.78 20.07 15.04
CA LEU A 132 -4.13 19.33 13.95
C LEU A 132 -4.47 19.98 12.61
N ARG A 133 -3.57 19.85 11.65
CA ARG A 133 -3.75 20.29 10.26
C ARG A 133 -4.22 19.10 9.41
N PRO A 134 -5.43 19.12 8.83
CA PRO A 134 -5.87 18.10 7.88
C PRO A 134 -4.91 18.03 6.70
N ARG A 135 -4.31 16.86 6.43
CA ARG A 135 -3.23 16.76 5.45
C ARG A 135 -3.40 15.72 4.36
N ALA A 136 -3.82 14.50 4.69
CA ALA A 136 -3.95 13.42 3.71
C ALA A 136 -5.13 12.51 4.03
N ILE A 137 -5.61 11.81 3.00
CA ILE A 137 -6.61 10.75 3.11
C ILE A 137 -5.97 9.49 2.54
N VAL A 138 -6.03 8.39 3.28
CA VAL A 138 -5.59 7.07 2.81
C VAL A 138 -6.83 6.22 2.57
N GLY A 139 -7.16 6.04 1.28
CA GLY A 139 -8.15 5.06 0.87
C GLY A 139 -7.56 3.66 0.88
N VAL A 140 -8.35 2.66 1.27
CA VAL A 140 -7.96 1.25 1.24
C VAL A 140 -9.08 0.48 0.58
N ASP A 141 -8.72 -0.28 -0.45
CA ASP A 141 -9.64 -1.20 -1.12
C ASP A 141 -9.64 -2.53 -0.34
N LEU A 142 -10.77 -2.84 0.31
CA LEU A 142 -10.97 -4.01 1.19
C LEU A 142 -11.86 -5.08 0.55
#